data_AF-A0A2V9LUP4-F1
#
_entry.id   AF-A0A2V9LUP4-F1
#
_cell.length_a   1.000
_cell.length_b   1.000
_cell.length_c   1.000
_cell.angle_alpha   90.00
_cell.angle_beta   90.00
_cell.angle_gamma   90.00
#
_symmetry.space_group_name_H-M   'P 1'
#
loop_
_entity.id
_entity.type
_entity.pdbx_description
1 polymer ?
#
loop_
_entity_poly.entity_id
_entity_poly.type
_entity_poly.pdbx_seq_one_letter_code
_entity_poly.pdbx_strand_id
1 'polypeptide(L)'
;MGFATDAIHVGQEPDPATGAIVVPIYQTATFVQEELGKHKGFEYARTSNPTRLALERNLARLEGGGFAYTFASGMAAINAVMSLFKAGDHIVAGHNLYGGS
;
A
#
# COMPACT_ATOMS: atom_id res chain seq x y z
N MET A 1 -3.52 6.49 -18.38
CA MET A 1 -2.96 7.37 -19.44
C MET A 1 -1.82 6.69 -20.20
N GLY A 2 -1.30 5.55 -19.73
CA GLY A 2 -0.17 4.83 -20.33
C GLY A 2 0.92 4.66 -19.27
N PHE A 3 1.68 3.56 -19.30
CA PHE A 3 2.57 3.17 -18.19
C PHE A 3 3.45 4.31 -17.67
N ALA A 4 4.17 5.01 -18.57
CA ALA A 4 5.07 6.10 -18.19
C ALA A 4 4.35 7.31 -17.55
N THR A 5 3.13 7.62 -17.98
CA THR A 5 2.31 8.70 -17.39
C THR A 5 1.72 8.24 -16.05
N ASP A 6 1.20 7.02 -16.00
CA ASP A 6 0.56 6.46 -14.81
C ASP A 6 1.58 6.28 -13.68
N ALA A 7 2.84 5.95 -13.98
CA ALA A 7 3.96 5.85 -13.04
C ALA A 7 4.35 7.18 -12.36
N ILE A 8 4.00 8.32 -12.96
CA ILE A 8 4.31 9.65 -12.42
C ILE A 8 3.09 10.26 -11.71
N HIS A 9 1.88 10.06 -12.23
CA HIS A 9 0.72 10.87 -11.83
C HIS A 9 -0.30 10.16 -10.93
N VAL A 10 -0.36 8.82 -10.92
CA VAL A 10 -1.44 8.12 -10.20
C VAL A 10 -1.12 8.04 -8.72
N GLY A 11 -2.04 8.49 -7.86
CA GLY A 11 -1.81 8.58 -6.42
C GLY A 11 -0.86 9.72 -6.03
N GLN A 12 -0.64 10.70 -6.92
CA GLN A 12 0.14 11.92 -6.68
C GLN A 12 -0.76 13.16 -6.83
N GLU A 13 -1.97 13.10 -6.25
CA GLU A 13 -2.86 14.25 -6.19
C GLU A 13 -2.25 15.35 -5.28
N PRO A 14 -2.28 16.65 -5.66
CA PRO A 14 -1.72 17.71 -4.82
C PRO A 14 -2.33 17.76 -3.42
N ASP A 15 -1.50 18.00 -2.40
CA ASP A 15 -1.95 18.06 -1.01
C ASP A 15 -3.03 19.15 -0.83
N PRO A 16 -4.24 18.82 -0.34
CA PRO A 16 -5.34 19.78 -0.24
C PRO A 16 -5.13 20.87 0.82
N ALA A 17 -4.16 20.70 1.74
CA ALA A 17 -3.87 21.70 2.78
C ALA A 17 -2.86 22.79 2.32
N THR A 18 -1.92 22.43 1.44
CA THR A 18 -0.78 23.30 1.08
C THR A 18 -0.57 23.49 -0.43
N GLY A 19 -1.17 22.65 -1.28
CA GLY A 19 -0.91 22.61 -2.72
C GLY A 19 0.40 21.93 -3.10
N ALA A 20 1.07 21.23 -2.18
CA ALA A 20 2.30 20.49 -2.48
C ALA A 20 2.04 19.40 -3.55
N ILE A 21 2.82 19.43 -4.64
CA ILE A 21 2.68 18.49 -5.77
C ILE A 21 3.20 17.10 -5.42
N VAL A 22 4.26 17.01 -4.60
CA VAL A 22 4.79 15.73 -4.10
C VAL A 22 4.07 15.38 -2.81
N VAL A 23 3.60 14.13 -2.70
CA VAL A 23 2.89 13.63 -1.51
C VAL A 23 3.78 13.81 -0.26
N PRO A 24 3.29 14.50 0.80
CA PRO A 24 4.06 14.71 2.02
C PRO A 24 4.40 13.41 2.75
N ILE A 25 5.53 13.39 3.47
CA ILE A 25 5.90 12.26 4.33
C ILE A 25 5.14 12.36 5.65
N TYR A 26 4.10 11.54 5.82
CA TYR A 26 3.33 11.46 7.06
C TYR A 26 4.06 10.60 8.10
N GLN A 27 5.12 11.15 8.70
CA GLN A 27 5.86 10.55 9.82
C GLN A 27 5.08 10.70 11.15
N THR A 28 3.88 10.13 11.20
CA THR A 28 3.03 10.05 12.39
C THR A 28 2.55 8.61 12.62
N ALA A 29 2.28 8.26 13.88
CA ALA A 29 1.66 6.98 14.25
C ALA A 29 0.12 7.03 14.24
N THR A 30 -0.48 8.20 14.49
CA THR A 30 -1.93 8.36 14.72
C THR A 30 -2.46 9.66 14.11
N PHE A 31 -3.77 9.74 13.94
CA PHE A 31 -4.47 10.88 13.36
C PHE A 31 -5.59 11.33 14.30
N VAL A 32 -5.84 12.65 14.36
CA VAL A 32 -6.91 13.21 15.19
C VAL A 32 -8.28 12.81 14.62
N GLN A 33 -9.14 12.28 15.49
CA GLN A 33 -10.56 12.05 15.21
C GLN A 33 -11.36 13.23 15.76
N GLU A 34 -12.47 13.58 15.11
CA GLU A 34 -13.39 14.59 15.64
C GLU A 34 -14.14 14.05 16.87
N GLU A 35 -14.60 12.80 16.76
CA GLU A 35 -15.29 12.01 17.76
C GLU A 35 -14.91 10.52 17.55
N LEU A 36 -15.26 9.61 18.47
CA LEU A 36 -14.94 8.18 18.33
C LEU A 36 -15.51 7.59 17.03
N GLY A 37 -14.66 7.07 16.16
CA GLY A 37 -15.03 6.52 14.85
C GLY A 37 -15.34 7.58 13.78
N LYS A 38 -15.18 8.87 14.09
CA LYS A 38 -15.43 9.99 13.17
C LYS A 38 -14.11 10.66 12.78
N HIS A 39 -13.49 10.13 11.74
CA HIS A 39 -12.14 10.48 11.32
C HIS A 39 -12.07 10.81 9.81
N LYS A 40 -11.03 11.53 9.39
CA LYS A 40 -10.87 12.00 7.99
C LYS A 40 -10.26 10.93 7.06
N GLY A 41 -10.75 9.69 7.18
CA GLY A 41 -10.26 8.52 6.43
C GLY A 41 -9.00 7.83 6.99
N PHE A 42 -8.30 8.45 7.95
CA PHE A 42 -7.14 7.85 8.63
C PHE A 42 -7.33 7.88 10.15
N GLU A 43 -6.90 6.81 10.83
CA GLU A 43 -6.91 6.69 12.30
C GLU A 43 -5.51 6.38 12.85
N TYR A 44 -4.92 5.26 12.38
CA TYR A 44 -3.67 4.72 12.88
C TYR A 44 -2.80 4.24 11.71
N ALA A 45 -1.53 4.64 11.71
CA ALA A 45 -0.65 4.56 10.55
C ALA A 45 -0.35 3.13 10.07
N ARG A 46 -0.45 2.12 10.95
CA ARG A 46 -0.37 0.72 10.56
C ARG A 46 -1.53 0.33 9.64
N THR A 47 -2.76 0.72 9.99
CA THR A 47 -3.97 0.44 9.20
C THR A 47 -3.94 1.20 7.87
N SER A 48 -3.67 2.51 7.90
CA SER A 48 -3.51 3.33 6.69
C SER A 48 -2.67 4.56 6.96
N ASN A 49 -1.84 4.96 6.01
CA ASN A 49 -1.00 6.16 6.06
C ASN A 49 -1.02 6.84 4.67
N PRO A 50 -1.22 8.16 4.54
CA PRO A 50 -1.38 8.79 3.23
C PRO A 50 -0.18 8.60 2.28
N THR A 51 1.05 8.72 2.79
CA THR A 51 2.30 8.45 2.04
C THR A 51 2.31 7.04 1.44
N ARG A 52 1.85 6.07 2.23
CA ARG A 52 1.83 4.66 1.84
C ARG A 52 0.70 4.38 0.84
N LEU A 53 -0.47 4.95 1.09
CA LEU A 53 -1.66 4.82 0.24
C LEU A 53 -1.43 5.39 -1.17
N ALA A 54 -0.65 6.47 -1.28
CA ALA A 54 -0.20 7.01 -2.57
C ALA A 54 0.59 5.97 -3.40
N LEU A 55 1.58 5.32 -2.78
CA LEU A 55 2.36 4.26 -3.41
C LEU A 55 1.50 3.03 -3.75
N GLU A 56 0.63 2.61 -2.83
CA GLU A 56 -0.30 1.48 -3.02
C GLU A 56 -1.26 1.71 -4.21
N ARG A 57 -1.79 2.93 -4.37
CA ARG A 57 -2.60 3.31 -5.54
C ARG A 57 -1.81 3.28 -6.84
N ASN A 58 -0.56 3.77 -6.83
CA ASN A 58 0.30 3.79 -8.01
C ASN A 58 0.63 2.36 -8.47
N LEU A 59 1.12 1.51 -7.56
CA LEU A 59 1.46 0.11 -7.84
C LEU A 59 0.26 -0.68 -8.35
N ALA A 60 -0.91 -0.54 -7.71
CA ALA A 60 -2.15 -1.19 -8.16
C ALA A 60 -2.46 -0.84 -9.62
N ARG A 61 -2.37 0.46 -9.96
CA ARG A 61 -2.66 0.93 -11.32
C ARG A 61 -1.63 0.47 -12.36
N LEU A 62 -0.34 0.40 -12.00
CA LEU A 62 0.73 -0.06 -12.88
C LEU A 62 0.61 -1.55 -13.22
N GLU A 63 0.30 -2.38 -12.22
CA GLU A 63 0.06 -3.83 -12.41
C GLU A 63 -1.34 -4.16 -12.95
N GLY A 64 -2.20 -3.15 -13.14
CA GLY A 64 -3.59 -3.35 -13.58
C GLY A 64 -4.52 -3.99 -12.54
N GLY A 65 -4.09 -4.06 -11.28
CA GLY A 65 -4.88 -4.56 -10.16
C GLY A 65 -5.84 -3.53 -9.56
N GLY A 66 -6.81 -4.00 -8.77
CA GLY A 66 -7.72 -3.13 -8.03
C GLY A 66 -7.13 -2.53 -6.75
N PHE A 67 -6.15 -3.20 -6.14
CA PHE A 67 -5.50 -2.82 -4.88
C PHE A 67 -4.04 -3.31 -4.89
N ALA A 68 -3.17 -2.70 -4.07
CA ALA A 68 -1.82 -3.21 -3.80
C ALA A 68 -1.45 -3.06 -2.32
N TYR A 69 -0.82 -4.10 -1.78
CA TYR A 69 -0.19 -4.21 -0.46
C TYR A 69 1.26 -3.71 -0.44
N THR A 70 1.63 -2.71 0.38
CA THR A 70 3.06 -2.42 0.66
C THR A 70 3.48 -2.93 2.04
N PHE A 71 4.69 -3.51 2.10
CA PHE A 71 5.19 -4.22 3.27
C PHE A 71 6.66 -3.84 3.56
N ALA A 72 7.15 -4.16 4.76
CA ALA A 72 8.51 -3.85 5.18
C ALA A 72 9.61 -4.60 4.39
N SER A 73 9.27 -5.69 3.71
CA SER A 73 10.14 -6.44 2.81
C SER A 73 9.33 -7.32 1.85
N GLY A 74 9.97 -7.84 0.80
CA GLY A 74 9.36 -8.86 -0.08
C GLY A 74 8.94 -10.11 0.69
N MET A 75 9.72 -10.54 1.69
CA MET A 75 9.35 -11.68 2.54
C MET A 75 8.16 -11.39 3.46
N ALA A 76 7.99 -10.15 3.93
CA ALA A 76 6.80 -9.76 4.67
C ALA A 76 5.54 -9.79 3.78
N ALA A 77 5.66 -9.41 2.50
CA ALA A 77 4.59 -9.52 1.52
C ALA A 77 4.23 -10.99 1.23
N ILE A 78 5.22 -11.84 0.96
CA ILE A 78 5.03 -13.28 0.75
C ILE A 78 4.36 -13.90 1.99
N ASN A 79 4.88 -13.66 3.19
CA ASN A 79 4.32 -14.21 4.42
C ASN A 79 2.87 -13.74 4.68
N ALA A 80 2.53 -12.50 4.35
CA ALA A 80 1.16 -11.99 4.45
C ALA A 80 0.21 -12.71 3.47
N VAL A 81 0.64 -12.99 2.23
CA VAL A 81 -0.12 -13.80 1.27
C VAL A 81 -0.24 -15.25 1.74
N MET A 82 0.83 -15.84 2.27
CA MET A 82 0.82 -17.21 2.80
C MET A 82 -0.11 -17.37 4.02
N SER A 83 -0.33 -16.29 4.78
CA SER A 83 -1.27 -16.25 5.90
C SER A 83 -2.75 -16.29 5.49
N LEU A 84 -3.06 -16.27 4.19
CA LEU A 84 -4.42 -16.48 3.67
C LEU A 84 -4.81 -17.97 3.61
N PHE A 85 -3.83 -18.88 3.60
CA PHE A 85 -4.03 -20.33 3.55
C PHE A 85 -4.15 -20.93 4.95
N LYS A 86 -4.68 -22.15 5.03
CA LYS A 86 -4.89 -22.90 6.27
C LYS A 86 -3.88 -24.03 6.41
N ALA A 87 -3.69 -24.49 7.65
CA ALA A 87 -2.90 -25.69 7.92
C ALA A 87 -3.51 -26.90 7.18
N GLY A 88 -2.71 -27.55 6.34
CA GLY A 88 -3.13 -28.67 5.49
C GLY A 88 -3.40 -28.31 4.02
N ASP A 89 -3.45 -27.02 3.66
CA ASP A 89 -3.54 -26.61 2.26
C ASP A 89 -2.25 -26.97 1.49
N HIS A 90 -2.39 -27.30 0.21
CA HIS A 90 -1.28 -27.64 -0.67
C HIS A 90 -1.03 -26.52 -1.70
N ILE A 91 0.21 -26.07 -1.83
CA ILE A 91 0.63 -24.99 -2.72
C ILE A 91 1.67 -25.54 -3.70
N VAL A 92 1.39 -25.38 -4.99
CA VAL A 92 2.34 -25.69 -6.08
C VAL A 92 3.11 -24.42 -6.41
N ALA A 93 4.43 -24.49 -6.38
CA ALA A 93 5.32 -23.37 -6.65
C ALA A 93 6.30 -23.67 -7.80
N GLY A 94 6.95 -22.63 -8.33
CA GLY A 94 7.97 -22.79 -9.38
C GLY A 94 9.19 -23.58 -8.90
N HIS A 95 9.83 -24.32 -9.81
CA HIS A 95 11.04 -25.10 -9.49
C HIS A 95 12.29 -24.25 -9.23
N ASN A 96 12.26 -22.97 -9.63
CA ASN A 96 13.35 -22.02 -9.48
C ASN A 96 12.79 -20.75 -8.84
N LEU A 97 13.11 -20.53 -7.57
CA LEU A 97 12.64 -19.41 -6.74
C LEU A 97 13.82 -18.72 -6.10
N TYR A 98 13.60 -17.51 -5.59
CA TYR A 98 14.52 -16.89 -4.65
C TYR A 98 14.61 -17.78 -3.40
N GLY A 99 15.83 -18.14 -2.97
CA GLY A 99 16.03 -19.14 -1.90
C GLY A 99 15.56 -18.74 -0.49
N GLY A 100 15.03 -17.54 -0.30
CA GLY A 100 14.36 -17.13 0.94
C GLY A 100 12.82 -17.21 0.88
N SER A 101 12.24 -17.42 -0.31
CA SER A 101 10.79 -17.58 -0.55
C SER A 101 10.26 -18.91 -0.04
#